data_AF-A0A4P6D9Q4-F1
#
_entry.id   AF-A0A4P6D9Q4-F1
#
_cell.length_a   1.000
_cell.length_b   1.000
_cell.length_c   1.000
_cell.angle_alpha   90.00
_cell.angle_beta   90.00
_cell.angle_gamma   90.00
#
_symmetry.space_group_name_H-M   'P 1'
#
loop_
_entity.id
_entity.type
_entity.pdbx_description
1 polymer ?
#
loop_
_entity_poly.entity_id
_entity_poly.type
_entity_poly.pdbx_seq_one_letter_code
_entity_poly.pdbx_strand_id
1 'polypeptide(L)'
;MLFDDFGFSVSDGLYGKGVFVNTIKPGSPADMCGMLRQYDKIVQVNDVPTHDLDCCLTVPLMASAGKKLTLTLVRYQDRQGTGVQQWVEEVAEEAQPECQYKHTETL
;
A
#
# COMPACT_ATOMS: atom_id res chain seq x y z
N MET A 1 17.99 14.80 12.47
CA MET A 1 17.55 13.80 11.47
C MET A 1 16.11 13.49 11.78
N LEU A 2 15.18 14.12 11.06
CA LEU A 2 13.74 14.05 11.30
C LEU A 2 13.25 12.65 10.93
N PHE A 3 12.82 11.89 11.94
CA PHE A 3 11.98 10.72 11.75
C PHE A 3 10.56 11.23 11.43
N ASP A 4 10.32 11.71 10.21
CA ASP A 4 8.97 12.18 9.83
C ASP A 4 8.10 11.04 9.26
N ASP A 5 8.69 9.86 9.07
CA ASP A 5 7.95 8.68 8.63
C ASP A 5 7.52 7.82 9.82
N PHE A 6 6.27 7.35 9.79
CA PHE A 6 5.72 6.40 10.76
C PHE A 6 6.44 5.03 10.75
N GLY A 7 7.33 4.81 9.77
CA GLY A 7 8.24 3.68 9.68
C GLY A 7 7.62 2.40 9.14
N PHE A 8 6.69 2.53 8.21
CA PHE A 8 6.19 1.44 7.40
C PHE A 8 6.18 1.85 5.93
N SER A 9 6.23 0.86 5.04
CA SER A 9 6.13 1.05 3.59
C SER A 9 4.80 0.48 3.11
N VAL A 10 4.26 1.10 2.06
CA VAL A 10 3.02 0.66 1.42
C VAL A 10 3.23 0.40 -0.06
N SER A 11 2.44 -0.53 -0.61
CA SER A 11 2.46 -0.92 -2.01
C SER A 11 1.03 -1.12 -2.52
N ASP A 12 0.84 -1.01 -3.84
CA ASP A 12 -0.43 -1.37 -4.48
C ASP A 12 -0.68 -2.88 -4.42
N GLY A 13 -1.96 -3.26 -4.32
CA GLY A 13 -2.37 -4.65 -4.41
C GLY A 13 -2.18 -5.21 -5.82
N LEU A 14 -1.55 -6.38 -5.95
CA LEU A 14 -1.37 -7.00 -7.26
C LEU A 14 -2.66 -7.54 -7.88
N TYR A 15 -3.60 -8.01 -7.05
CA TYR A 15 -4.83 -8.68 -7.51
C TYR A 15 -6.10 -7.84 -7.29
N GLY A 16 -5.96 -6.59 -6.87
CA GLY A 16 -7.12 -5.74 -6.61
C GLY A 16 -6.74 -4.35 -6.13
N LYS A 17 -7.69 -3.42 -6.30
CA LYS A 17 -7.53 -2.02 -5.89
C LYS A 17 -7.30 -1.90 -4.39
N GLY A 18 -6.46 -0.94 -4.03
CA GLY A 18 -6.15 -0.59 -2.66
C GLY A 18 -4.67 -0.74 -2.33
N VAL A 19 -4.33 -0.23 -1.16
CA VAL A 19 -2.96 -0.11 -0.68
C VAL A 19 -2.72 -1.05 0.49
N PHE A 20 -1.56 -1.70 0.51
CA PHE A 20 -1.21 -2.73 1.47
C PHE A 20 0.10 -2.40 2.18
N VAL A 21 0.23 -2.82 3.44
CA VAL A 21 1.46 -2.66 4.21
C VAL A 21 2.49 -3.68 3.75
N ASN A 22 3.60 -3.21 3.18
CA ASN A 22 4.66 -4.06 2.64
C ASN A 22 5.75 -4.40 3.65
N THR A 23 6.19 -3.43 4.46
CA THR A 23 7.28 -3.64 5.43
C THR A 23 7.10 -2.71 6.60
N ILE A 24 7.45 -3.17 7.79
CA ILE A 24 7.48 -2.37 9.01
C ILE A 24 8.93 -2.29 9.48
N LYS A 25 9.43 -1.08 9.69
CA LYS A 25 10.80 -0.84 10.12
C LYS A 25 10.92 -1.17 11.62
N PRO A 26 11.87 -2.02 12.04
CA PRO A 26 12.05 -2.33 13.45
C PRO A 26 12.44 -1.08 14.25
N GLY A 27 11.85 -0.92 15.43
CA GLY A 27 12.05 0.25 16.29
C GLY A 27 11.38 1.53 15.79
N SER A 28 10.47 1.43 14.82
CA SER A 28 9.63 2.55 14.36
C SER A 28 8.37 2.74 15.22
N PRO A 29 7.69 3.90 15.13
CA PRO A 29 6.39 4.08 15.76
C PRO A 29 5.35 3.02 15.37
N ALA A 30 5.35 2.58 14.11
CA ALA A 30 4.47 1.53 13.63
C ALA A 30 4.78 0.15 14.25
N ASP A 31 6.05 -0.18 14.38
CA ASP A 31 6.52 -1.42 15.03
C ASP A 31 6.20 -1.43 16.53
N MET A 32 6.49 -0.32 17.22
CA MET A 32 6.20 -0.15 18.65
C MET A 32 4.70 -0.20 18.96
N CYS A 33 3.85 0.20 18.01
CA CYS A 33 2.40 0.09 18.14
C CYS A 33 1.95 -1.38 18.16
N GLY A 34 2.64 -2.29 17.45
CA GLY A 34 2.34 -3.73 17.40
C GLY A 34 1.00 -4.11 16.77
N MET A 35 0.16 -3.13 16.41
CA MET A 35 -1.14 -3.32 15.78
C MET A 35 -1.02 -3.50 14.26
N LEU A 36 -0.14 -2.71 13.65
CA LEU A 36 0.16 -2.76 12.22
C LEU A 36 0.93 -4.03 11.90
N ARG A 37 0.52 -4.76 10.86
CA ARG A 37 1.23 -5.94 10.38
C ARG A 37 1.44 -5.87 8.88
N GLN A 38 2.46 -6.59 8.42
CA GLN A 38 2.65 -6.85 7.01
C GLN A 38 1.37 -7.49 6.43
N TYR A 39 1.03 -7.14 5.19
CA TYR A 39 -0.14 -7.61 4.46
C TYR A 39 -1.49 -7.06 4.92
N ASP A 40 -1.52 -6.14 5.88
CA ASP A 40 -2.75 -5.43 6.21
C ASP A 40 -3.18 -4.52 5.04
N LYS A 41 -4.47 -4.58 4.67
CA LYS A 41 -5.06 -3.71 3.64
C LYS A 41 -5.51 -2.40 4.27
N ILE A 42 -5.09 -1.27 3.73
CA ILE A 42 -5.46 0.06 4.18
C ILE A 42 -6.74 0.49 3.47
N VAL A 43 -7.84 0.58 4.23
CA VAL A 43 -9.16 0.94 3.70
C VAL A 43 -9.56 2.38 4.01
N GLN A 44 -8.89 3.03 4.96
CA GLN A 44 -9.09 4.43 5.30
C GLN A 44 -7.80 5.04 5.85
N VAL A 45 -7.52 6.27 5.45
CA VAL A 45 -6.45 7.11 5.97
C VAL A 45 -7.08 8.35 6.59
N ASN A 46 -6.86 8.54 7.90
CA ASN A 46 -7.57 9.51 8.73
C ASN A 46 -9.08 9.35 8.56
N ASP A 47 -9.75 10.35 8.00
CA ASP A 47 -11.19 10.37 7.73
C ASP A 47 -11.50 10.17 6.24
N VAL A 48 -10.50 9.83 5.42
CA VAL A 48 -10.62 9.64 3.96
C VAL A 48 -10.63 8.16 3.62
N PRO A 49 -11.70 7.62 3.01
CA PRO A 49 -11.75 6.23 2.58
C PRO A 49 -10.78 6.00 1.41
N THR A 50 -9.90 5.01 1.55
CA THR A 50 -8.82 4.68 0.58
C THR A 50 -8.94 3.27 0.02
N HIS A 51 -10.09 2.62 0.18
CA HIS A 51 -10.30 1.21 -0.20
C HIS A 51 -10.10 0.92 -1.70
N ASP A 52 -10.40 1.91 -2.56
CA ASP A 52 -10.25 1.86 -4.03
C ASP A 52 -9.17 2.80 -4.57
N LEU A 53 -8.34 3.38 -3.68
CA LEU A 53 -7.26 4.27 -4.07
C LEU A 53 -5.95 3.51 -4.24
N ASP A 54 -5.10 4.01 -5.14
CA ASP A 54 -3.75 3.52 -5.35
C ASP A 54 -2.74 4.27 -4.46
N CYS A 55 -1.50 3.78 -4.42
CA CYS A 55 -0.43 4.34 -3.61
C CYS A 55 -0.15 5.81 -3.99
N CYS A 56 -0.27 6.15 -5.26
CA CYS A 56 -0.11 7.51 -5.79
C CYS A 56 -1.04 8.53 -5.11
N LEU A 57 -2.26 8.10 -4.73
CA LEU A 57 -3.25 8.94 -4.06
C LEU A 57 -3.21 8.78 -2.54
N THR A 58 -2.82 7.61 -2.05
CA THR A 58 -2.83 7.28 -0.62
C THR A 58 -1.60 7.83 0.11
N VAL A 59 -0.41 7.77 -0.50
CA VAL A 59 0.84 8.30 0.07
C VAL A 59 0.75 9.80 0.37
N PRO A 60 0.28 10.68 -0.53
CA PRO A 60 0.15 12.10 -0.22
C PRO A 60 -0.89 12.36 0.89
N LEU A 61 -1.95 11.55 0.98
CA LEU A 61 -2.90 11.63 2.10
C LEU A 61 -2.22 11.30 3.44
N MET A 62 -1.40 10.25 3.48
CA MET A 62 -0.62 9.89 4.68
C MET A 62 0.39 10.98 5.04
N ALA A 63 1.11 11.51 4.05
CA ALA A 63 2.07 12.60 4.25
C ALA A 63 1.37 13.88 4.76
N SER A 64 0.14 14.15 4.29
CA SER A 64 -0.65 15.31 4.75
C SER A 64 -1.14 15.19 6.20
N ALA A 65 -1.11 13.98 6.79
CA ALA A 65 -1.52 13.75 8.17
C ALA A 65 -0.57 14.40 9.20
N GLY A 66 0.65 14.76 8.79
CA GLY A 66 1.65 15.39 9.64
C GLY A 66 2.02 14.50 10.83
N LYS A 67 1.77 14.97 12.06
CA LYS A 67 2.23 14.31 13.29
C LYS A 67 1.38 13.12 13.75
N LYS A 68 0.18 12.94 13.20
CA LYS A 68 -0.75 11.88 13.62
C LYS A 68 -1.44 11.27 12.41
N LEU A 69 -1.15 10.00 12.16
CA LEU A 69 -1.79 9.21 11.13
C LEU A 69 -2.72 8.18 11.77
N THR A 70 -3.99 8.21 11.38
CA THR A 70 -4.98 7.19 11.79
C THR A 70 -5.24 6.29 10.59
N LEU A 71 -5.10 4.97 10.75
CA LEU A 71 -5.33 4.03 9.66
C LEU A 71 -6.44 3.06 10.06
N THR A 72 -7.40 2.85 9.16
CA THR A 72 -8.33 1.73 9.26
C THR A 72 -7.85 0.63 8.33
N LEU A 73 -7.69 -0.56 8.89
CA LEU A 73 -7.08 -1.69 8.22
C LEU A 73 -8.06 -2.86 8.18
N VAL A 74 -8.03 -3.61 7.08
CA VAL A 74 -8.68 -4.91 6.97
C VAL A 74 -7.59 -5.97 6.95
N ARG A 75 -7.68 -6.90 7.91
CA ARG A 75 -6.84 -8.08 7.96
C ARG A 75 -7.64 -9.28 7.46
N TYR A 76 -7.22 -9.82 6.33
CA TYR A 76 -7.70 -11.12 5.91
C TYR A 76 -6.98 -12.15 6.79
N GLN A 77 -7.72 -12.74 7.74
CA GLN A 77 -7.16 -13.82 8.54
C GLN A 77 -6.84 -14.97 7.58
N ASP A 78 -5.56 -15.17 7.34
CA ASP A 78 -5.06 -16.42 6.83
C ASP A 78 -5.46 -17.50 7.85
N ARG A 79 -6.57 -18.16 7.57
CA ARG A 79 -6.88 -19.41 8.21
C ARG A 79 -5.85 -20.37 7.60
N GLN A 80 -4.88 -20.74 8.42
CA GLN A 80 -3.93 -21.86 8.30
C GLN A 80 -2.47 -21.47 8.06
N GLY A 81 -1.61 -21.86 9.01
CA GLY A 81 -0.20 -22.07 8.71
C GLY A 81 -0.01 -22.89 7.43
N THR A 82 1.11 -22.64 6.75
CA THR A 82 1.53 -23.18 5.44
C THR A 82 0.83 -22.56 4.23
N GLY A 83 1.41 -21.48 3.68
CA GLY A 83 0.86 -20.84 2.48
C GLY A 83 1.71 -19.74 1.86
N VAL A 84 3.05 -19.84 1.89
CA VAL A 84 3.95 -18.89 1.18
C VAL A 84 4.06 -19.23 -0.33
N GLN A 85 3.05 -19.85 -0.95
CA GLN A 85 3.13 -20.30 -2.35
C GLN A 85 1.97 -19.85 -3.22
N GLN A 86 1.69 -18.55 -3.25
CA GLN A 86 0.91 -17.99 -4.36
C GLN A 86 1.35 -16.58 -4.75
N TRP A 87 2.65 -16.30 -4.62
CA TRP A 87 3.24 -15.00 -4.97
C TRP A 87 4.50 -15.12 -5.86
N VAL A 88 4.76 -16.29 -6.46
CA VAL A 88 5.96 -16.50 -7.29
C VAL A 88 5.72 -17.02 -8.72
N GLU A 89 4.51 -17.42 -9.14
CA GLU A 89 4.32 -18.02 -10.50
C GLU A 89 3.51 -17.19 -11.51
N GLU A 90 2.72 -16.19 -11.12
CA GLU A 90 1.92 -15.38 -12.08
C GLU A 90 2.62 -14.12 -12.62
N VAL A 91 3.94 -14.00 -12.44
CA VAL A 91 4.75 -12.98 -13.14
C VAL A 91 5.32 -13.50 -14.47
N ALA A 92 5.08 -14.76 -14.80
CA ALA A 92 5.38 -15.33 -16.10
C ALA A 92 4.09 -15.37 -16.93
N GLU A 93 4.17 -14.78 -18.12
CA GLU A 93 3.25 -14.96 -19.24
C GLU A 93 2.10 -13.95 -19.38
N GLU A 94 2.29 -13.05 -20.36
CA GLU A 94 1.28 -12.38 -21.21
C GLU A 94 0.65 -11.08 -20.67
N ALA A 95 1.12 -9.91 -21.15
CA ALA A 95 0.65 -9.22 -22.38
C ALA A 95 -0.36 -8.11 -22.02
N GLN A 96 -0.25 -6.83 -22.40
CA GLN A 96 0.46 -6.17 -23.50
C GLN A 96 0.39 -4.61 -23.34
N PRO A 97 0.99 -3.83 -24.27
CA PRO A 97 1.58 -2.50 -24.04
C PRO A 97 0.71 -1.31 -24.51
N GLU A 98 1.26 -0.10 -24.38
CA GLU A 98 0.87 1.15 -25.07
C GLU A 98 -0.47 1.81 -24.70
N CYS A 99 -0.46 2.69 -23.68
CA CYS A 99 -1.26 3.91 -23.75
C CYS A 99 -0.45 5.01 -24.42
N GLN A 100 -0.31 4.88 -25.74
CA GLN A 100 0.14 5.92 -26.64
C GLN A 100 -0.97 6.98 -26.74
N TYR A 101 -1.03 7.93 -25.80
CA TYR A 101 -1.77 9.17 -26.03
C TYR A 101 -0.86 10.17 -26.73
N LYS A 102 -1.28 10.45 -27.97
CA LYS A 102 -0.54 11.00 -29.08
C LYS A 102 -0.22 12.49 -28.87
N HIS A 103 1.01 12.84 -29.23
CA HIS A 103 1.43 14.17 -29.59
C HIS A 103 0.57 14.70 -30.75
N THR A 104 -0.01 15.88 -30.62
CA THR A 104 -0.33 16.79 -31.75
C THR A 104 -0.58 18.18 -31.21
N GLU A 105 0.43 19.04 -31.26
CA GLU A 105 0.17 20.44 -31.60
C GLU A 105 1.12 20.85 -32.73
N THR A 106 0.49 21.07 -33.88
CA THR A 106 1.05 21.70 -35.07
C THR A 106 0.78 23.20 -34.93
N LEU A 107 1.84 24.01 -34.88
CA LEU A 107 2.15 25.11 -35.81
C LEU A 107 3.39 25.88 -35.32
#